data_AF-A0A1U9VNN4-F1
#
_entry.id   AF-A0A1U9VNN4-F1
#
_cell.length_a   1.000
_cell.length_b   1.000
_cell.length_c   1.000
_cell.angle_alpha   90.00
_cell.angle_beta   90.00
_cell.angle_gamma   90.00
#
_symmetry.space_group_name_H-M   'P 1'
#
loop_
_entity.id
_entity.type
_entity.pdbx_description
1 polymer ?
#
loop_
_entity_poly.entity_id
_entity_poly.type
_entity_poly.pdbx_seq_one_letter_code
_entity_poly.pdbx_strand_id
1 'polypeptide(L)'
;MRRTAIRCLTTVSVTWLLAIACSTALGQGARQEAQVRDLIAQTYDRPDRKVETAPIAVDGDHALADWIQGEKGGRALLRRTQGQWQIVACGGDGFKDVRTLKDAGIPAATAKRLIARLNEAERSLNPERVKRFGLFGTADDPRLKDHHSPSGH
;
A
#
# COMPACT_ATOMS: atom_id res chain seq x y z
N MET A 1 38.47 -53.54 -49.42
CA MET A 1 38.24 -52.26 -50.12
C MET A 1 36.72 -52.06 -50.15
N ARG A 2 36.04 -51.11 -49.51
CA ARG A 2 36.24 -49.66 -49.27
C ARG A 2 35.75 -49.27 -47.85
N ARG A 3 36.05 -48.04 -47.46
CA ARG A 3 36.26 -47.52 -46.10
C ARG A 3 34.98 -47.09 -45.36
N THR A 4 35.02 -47.24 -44.04
CA THR A 4 34.18 -46.61 -43.00
C THR A 4 34.23 -45.07 -43.09
N ALA A 5 33.12 -44.38 -42.81
CA ALA A 5 33.15 -42.98 -42.38
C ALA A 5 31.88 -42.60 -41.58
N ILE A 6 32.09 -42.41 -40.27
CA ILE A 6 31.22 -41.72 -39.33
C ILE A 6 31.40 -40.20 -39.54
N ARG A 7 30.31 -39.43 -39.63
CA ARG A 7 30.26 -37.96 -39.48
C ARG A 7 28.99 -37.67 -38.67
N CYS A 8 29.01 -37.45 -37.36
CA CYS A 8 29.58 -36.36 -36.55
C CYS A 8 28.89 -34.99 -36.78
N LEU A 9 28.12 -34.60 -35.73
CA LEU A 9 27.57 -33.29 -35.31
C LEU A 9 26.55 -32.55 -36.19
N THR A 10 25.41 -32.14 -35.58
CA THR A 10 25.30 -30.82 -34.91
C THR A 10 23.98 -30.66 -34.12
N THR A 11 24.12 -30.63 -32.79
CA THR A 11 23.58 -29.61 -31.86
C THR A 11 22.09 -29.24 -31.93
N VAL A 12 21.30 -29.81 -31.01
CA VAL A 12 20.01 -29.22 -30.59
C VAL A 12 20.32 -27.94 -29.82
N SER A 13 19.99 -26.79 -30.41
CA SER A 13 20.20 -25.46 -29.84
C SER A 13 19.35 -25.25 -28.58
N VAL A 14 19.90 -25.57 -27.41
CA VAL A 14 19.39 -25.15 -26.10
C VAL A 14 19.94 -23.76 -25.81
N THR A 15 19.25 -22.70 -26.24
CA THR A 15 19.45 -21.35 -25.65
C THR A 15 18.41 -20.39 -26.22
N TRP A 16 17.33 -20.11 -25.48
CA TRP A 16 16.56 -18.86 -25.55
C TRP A 16 15.53 -18.85 -24.38
N LEU A 17 15.99 -18.77 -23.13
CA LEU A 17 15.09 -18.64 -21.96
C LEU A 17 15.70 -17.80 -20.82
N LEU A 18 16.26 -16.62 -21.12
CA LEU A 18 16.66 -15.66 -20.08
C LEU A 18 16.26 -14.23 -20.44
N ALA A 19 14.96 -13.90 -20.37
CA ALA A 19 14.50 -12.51 -20.41
C ALA A 19 13.11 -12.24 -19.78
N ILE A 20 12.57 -13.09 -18.88
CA ILE A 20 11.20 -12.92 -18.33
C ILE A 20 11.18 -12.76 -16.79
N ALA A 21 12.21 -12.19 -16.18
CA ALA A 21 12.25 -12.04 -14.72
C ALA A 21 11.81 -10.65 -14.21
N CYS A 22 11.90 -9.59 -15.01
CA CYS A 22 11.73 -8.21 -14.50
C CYS A 22 10.26 -7.73 -14.44
N SER A 23 9.39 -8.24 -15.31
CA SER A 23 8.00 -7.75 -15.41
C SER A 23 7.10 -8.18 -14.24
N THR A 24 7.50 -9.18 -13.47
CA THR A 24 6.67 -9.73 -12.39
C THR A 24 6.64 -8.80 -11.16
N ALA A 25 7.77 -8.20 -10.77
CA ALA A 25 7.88 -7.44 -9.52
C ALA A 25 7.05 -6.15 -9.52
N LEU A 26 7.12 -5.34 -10.58
CA LEU A 26 6.33 -4.11 -10.72
C LEU A 26 4.83 -4.42 -10.76
N GLY A 27 4.45 -5.49 -11.47
CA GLY A 27 3.05 -5.93 -11.54
C GLY A 27 2.51 -6.45 -10.20
N GLN A 28 3.34 -7.09 -9.37
CA GLN A 28 2.93 -7.51 -8.03
C GLN A 28 2.65 -6.32 -7.11
N GLY A 29 3.49 -5.28 -7.13
CA GLY A 29 3.29 -4.07 -6.33
C GLY A 29 1.98 -3.36 -6.67
N ALA A 30 1.77 -3.07 -7.96
CA ALA A 30 0.54 -2.43 -8.44
C ALA A 30 -0.73 -3.24 -8.11
N ARG A 31 -0.66 -4.58 -8.21
CA ARG A 31 -1.76 -5.46 -7.84
C ARG A 31 -2.06 -5.40 -6.34
N GLN A 32 -1.04 -5.38 -5.49
CA GLN A 32 -1.22 -5.30 -4.04
C GLN A 32 -1.82 -3.95 -3.63
N GLU A 33 -1.36 -2.85 -4.22
CA GLU A 33 -1.95 -1.53 -4.01
C GLU A 33 -3.43 -1.48 -4.44
N ALA A 34 -3.77 -2.10 -5.58
CA ALA A 34 -5.15 -2.21 -6.03
C ALA A 34 -6.02 -2.99 -5.02
N GLN A 35 -5.53 -4.14 -4.52
CA GLN A 35 -6.26 -4.91 -3.49
C GLN A 35 -6.49 -4.13 -2.19
N VAL A 36 -5.50 -3.34 -1.75
CA VAL A 36 -5.63 -2.47 -0.57
C VAL A 36 -6.65 -1.37 -0.83
N ARG A 37 -6.60 -0.72 -2.00
CA ARG A 37 -7.57 0.30 -2.42
C ARG A 37 -8.98 -0.26 -2.47
N ASP A 38 -9.16 -1.42 -3.09
CA ASP A 38 -10.45 -2.08 -3.23
C ASP A 38 -11.02 -2.47 -1.87
N LEU A 39 -10.19 -2.96 -0.93
CA LEU A 39 -10.63 -3.27 0.43
C LEU A 39 -11.12 -2.02 1.17
N ILE A 40 -10.38 -0.91 1.10
CA ILE A 40 -10.77 0.34 1.75
C ILE A 40 -12.07 0.89 1.14
N ALA A 41 -12.19 0.88 -0.19
CA ALA A 41 -13.41 1.28 -0.88
C ALA A 41 -14.61 0.40 -0.48
N GLN A 42 -14.46 -0.93 -0.52
CA GLN A 42 -15.52 -1.87 -0.10
C GLN A 42 -15.95 -1.66 1.35
N THR A 43 -15.02 -1.28 2.23
CA THR A 43 -15.30 -1.12 3.66
C THR A 43 -15.97 0.22 3.99
N TYR A 44 -15.56 1.30 3.31
CA TYR A 44 -15.87 2.67 3.76
C TYR A 44 -16.55 3.57 2.73
N ASP A 45 -16.70 3.15 1.47
CA ASP A 45 -17.45 3.92 0.49
C ASP A 45 -18.88 4.17 0.94
N ARG A 46 -19.36 5.39 0.70
CA ARG A 46 -20.78 5.72 0.73
C ARG A 46 -21.27 6.08 -0.67
N PRO A 47 -22.58 5.92 -0.98
CA PRO A 47 -23.12 6.27 -2.30
C PRO A 47 -22.83 7.71 -2.73
N ASP A 48 -22.87 8.64 -1.78
CA ASP A 48 -22.64 10.08 -1.97
C ASP A 48 -21.16 10.47 -1.80
N ARG A 49 -20.37 9.64 -1.11
CA ARG A 49 -18.99 9.97 -0.73
C ARG A 49 -18.07 8.75 -0.79
N LYS A 50 -17.39 8.65 -1.92
CA LYS A 50 -16.35 7.64 -2.16
C LYS A 50 -15.06 7.96 -1.41
N VAL A 51 -14.34 6.92 -0.99
CA VAL A 51 -13.02 7.08 -0.38
C VAL A 51 -11.96 7.13 -1.46
N GLU A 52 -11.24 8.24 -1.54
CA GLU A 52 -10.04 8.32 -2.36
C GLU A 52 -8.87 7.73 -1.57
N THR A 53 -8.28 6.64 -2.06
CA THR A 53 -7.14 5.97 -1.41
C THR A 53 -5.88 6.07 -2.26
N ALA A 54 -5.03 7.03 -1.91
CA ALA A 54 -3.69 7.22 -2.47
C ALA A 54 -2.93 8.32 -1.68
N PRO A 55 -1.62 8.15 -1.45
CA PRO A 55 -0.76 7.03 -1.89
C PRO A 55 -0.88 5.77 -1.01
N ILE A 56 -0.35 4.65 -1.51
CA ILE A 56 -0.29 3.36 -0.80
C ILE A 56 1.15 2.85 -0.83
N ALA A 57 1.70 2.52 0.34
CA ALA A 57 3.01 1.89 0.47
C ALA A 57 2.82 0.45 0.96
N VAL A 58 3.36 -0.53 0.23
CA VAL A 58 3.32 -1.96 0.58
C VAL A 58 4.74 -2.47 0.83
N ASP A 59 4.93 -3.30 1.87
CA ASP A 59 6.17 -4.04 2.13
C ASP A 59 5.84 -5.41 2.73
N GLY A 60 5.96 -6.45 1.89
CA GLY A 60 5.60 -7.82 2.27
C GLY A 60 4.11 -7.94 2.55
N ASP A 61 3.79 -8.28 3.81
CA ASP A 61 2.41 -8.46 4.29
C ASP A 61 1.87 -7.25 5.06
N HIS A 62 2.49 -6.07 4.92
CA HIS A 62 2.06 -4.85 5.60
C HIS A 62 1.90 -3.73 4.59
N ALA A 63 0.93 -2.84 4.83
CA ALA A 63 0.74 -1.65 4.02
C ALA A 63 0.30 -0.46 4.87
N LEU A 64 0.68 0.74 4.41
CA LEU A 64 0.10 2.00 4.84
C LEU A 64 -0.59 2.65 3.64
N ALA A 65 -1.80 3.14 3.84
CA ALA A 65 -2.58 3.77 2.79
C ALA A 65 -3.18 5.09 3.26
N ASP A 66 -2.95 6.15 2.50
CA ASP A 66 -3.55 7.46 2.74
C ASP A 66 -4.93 7.49 2.14
N TRP A 67 -5.84 8.15 2.85
CA TRP A 67 -7.21 8.25 2.37
C TRP A 67 -7.85 9.60 2.70
N ILE A 68 -8.77 9.99 1.83
CA ILE A 68 -9.67 11.14 2.01
C ILE A 68 -11.10 10.73 1.68
N GLN A 69 -12.06 11.21 2.47
CA GLN A 69 -13.49 11.09 2.20
C GLN A 69 -14.18 12.40 2.57
N GLY A 70 -14.44 13.25 1.57
CA GLY A 70 -14.87 14.64 1.81
C GLY A 70 -13.78 15.43 2.55
N GLU A 71 -14.14 16.08 3.65
CA GLU A 71 -13.17 16.83 4.48
C GLU A 71 -12.35 15.94 5.40
N LYS A 72 -12.74 14.67 5.57
CA LYS A 72 -12.07 13.72 6.46
C LYS A 72 -10.86 13.13 5.74
N GLY A 73 -9.78 12.91 6.48
CA GLY A 73 -8.62 12.19 5.97
C GLY A 73 -7.88 11.48 7.08
N GLY A 74 -7.06 10.53 6.69
CA GLY A 74 -6.31 9.70 7.60
C GLY A 74 -5.38 8.76 6.87
N ARG A 75 -4.88 7.80 7.65
CA ARG A 75 -3.92 6.80 7.24
C ARG A 75 -4.37 5.45 7.77
N ALA A 76 -4.52 4.47 6.90
CA ALA A 76 -4.92 3.12 7.25
C ALA A 76 -3.67 2.24 7.34
N LEU A 77 -3.54 1.49 8.44
CA LEU A 77 -2.59 0.41 8.58
C LEU A 77 -3.26 -0.90 8.19
N LEU A 78 -2.64 -1.67 7.30
CA LEU A 78 -3.15 -2.94 6.82
C LEU A 78 -2.14 -4.07 7.03
N ARG A 79 -2.68 -5.28 7.21
CA ARG A 79 -1.92 -6.51 7.29
C ARG A 79 -2.52 -7.56 6.37
N ARG A 80 -1.68 -8.34 5.70
CA ARG A 80 -2.06 -9.50 4.92
C ARG A 80 -1.81 -10.77 5.72
N THR A 81 -2.83 -11.60 5.86
CA THR A 81 -2.73 -12.91 6.52
C THR A 81 -3.37 -13.93 5.60
N GLN A 82 -2.67 -15.04 5.32
CA GLN A 82 -3.16 -16.09 4.41
C GLN A 82 -3.63 -15.55 3.05
N GLY A 83 -2.92 -14.55 2.52
CA GLY A 83 -3.22 -13.93 1.23
C GLY A 83 -4.34 -12.90 1.24
N GLN A 84 -5.01 -12.67 2.38
CA GLN A 84 -6.11 -11.70 2.50
C GLN A 84 -5.69 -10.46 3.28
N TRP A 85 -5.96 -9.29 2.71
CA TRP A 85 -5.73 -8.00 3.38
C TRP A 85 -6.81 -7.71 4.40
N GLN A 86 -6.42 -7.07 5.50
CA GLN A 86 -7.31 -6.60 6.55
C GLN A 86 -6.86 -5.21 7.01
N ILE A 87 -7.83 -4.36 7.33
CA ILE A 87 -7.58 -3.05 7.95
C ILE A 87 -7.37 -3.28 9.43
N VAL A 88 -6.16 -2.99 9.92
CA VAL A 88 -5.78 -3.19 11.32
C VAL A 88 -6.23 -1.99 12.16
N ALA A 89 -5.96 -0.79 11.66
CA ALA A 89 -6.31 0.46 12.35
C ALA A 89 -6.31 1.64 11.38
N CYS A 90 -7.04 2.71 11.75
CA CYS A 90 -6.97 4.01 11.10
C CYS A 90 -6.41 5.03 12.10
N GLY A 91 -5.56 5.93 11.61
CA GLY A 91 -4.82 6.89 12.42
C GLY A 91 -4.35 8.08 11.58
N GLY A 92 -3.75 9.06 12.24
CA GLY A 92 -3.11 10.21 11.59
C GLY A 92 -1.59 10.05 11.50
N ASP A 93 -0.86 11.12 11.80
CA ASP A 93 0.61 11.15 11.71
C ASP A 93 1.32 10.18 12.67
N GLY A 94 0.62 9.65 13.68
CA GLY A 94 1.15 8.59 14.54
C GLY A 94 1.64 7.36 13.76
N PHE A 95 1.07 7.07 12.58
CA PHE A 95 1.53 5.97 11.71
C PHE A 95 2.79 6.29 10.90
N LYS A 96 3.32 7.50 11.01
CA LYS A 96 4.63 7.90 10.48
C LYS A 96 5.75 7.78 11.52
N ASP A 97 5.46 7.25 12.71
CA ASP A 97 6.44 6.87 13.73
C ASP A 97 6.71 5.35 13.69
N VAL A 98 7.99 4.98 13.55
CA VAL A 98 8.45 3.60 13.56
C VAL A 98 8.04 2.88 14.85
N ARG A 99 8.04 3.57 16.00
CA ARG A 99 7.68 2.98 17.29
C ARG A 99 6.21 2.57 17.31
N THR A 100 5.31 3.44 16.86
CA THR A 100 3.87 3.12 16.73
C THR A 100 3.64 1.88 15.87
N LEU A 101 4.32 1.80 14.72
CA LEU A 101 4.19 0.64 13.84
C LEU A 101 4.75 -0.64 14.47
N LYS A 102 5.84 -0.55 15.24
CA LYS A 102 6.36 -1.69 16.01
C LYS A 102 5.39 -2.16 17.07
N ASP A 103 4.77 -1.23 17.80
CA ASP A 103 3.79 -1.56 18.84
C ASP A 103 2.54 -2.21 18.25
N ALA A 104 2.22 -1.90 16.98
CA ALA A 104 1.21 -2.61 16.17
C ALA A 104 1.68 -3.97 15.62
N GLY A 105 2.88 -4.44 16.00
CA GLY A 105 3.43 -5.75 15.62
C GLY A 105 4.21 -5.78 14.31
N ILE A 106 4.54 -4.63 13.71
CA ILE A 106 5.30 -4.57 12.46
C ILE A 106 6.82 -4.64 12.76
N PRO A 107 7.59 -5.48 12.07
CA PRO A 107 9.05 -5.48 12.21
C PRO A 107 9.65 -4.10 11.93
N ALA A 108 10.59 -3.67 12.76
CA ALA A 108 11.16 -2.31 12.69
C ALA A 108 11.74 -1.95 11.31
N ALA A 109 12.36 -2.91 10.62
CA ALA A 109 12.88 -2.70 9.27
C ALA A 109 11.76 -2.48 8.23
N THR A 110 10.67 -3.24 8.33
CA THR A 110 9.47 -3.07 7.50
C THR A 110 8.80 -1.74 7.78
N ALA A 111 8.62 -1.37 9.06
CA ALA A 111 8.09 -0.08 9.46
C ALA A 111 8.87 1.09 8.83
N LYS A 112 10.21 1.07 8.92
CA LYS A 112 11.07 2.08 8.29
C LYS A 112 10.87 2.15 6.77
N ARG A 113 10.79 1.00 6.08
CA ARG A 113 10.57 0.96 4.63
C ARG A 113 9.20 1.49 4.22
N LEU A 114 8.15 1.12 4.94
CA LEU A 114 6.79 1.63 4.70
C LEU A 114 6.74 3.15 4.84
N ILE A 115 7.25 3.68 5.95
CA ILE A 115 7.27 5.12 6.21
C ILE A 115 8.08 5.85 5.14
N ALA A 116 9.26 5.33 4.77
CA ALA A 116 10.10 5.94 3.75
C ALA A 116 9.42 5.97 2.36
N ARG A 117 8.82 4.84 1.94
CA ARG A 117 8.09 4.75 0.66
C ARG A 117 6.89 5.69 0.62
N LEU A 118 6.16 5.77 1.71
CA LEU A 118 4.97 6.60 1.78
C LEU A 118 5.33 8.09 1.80
N ASN A 119 6.35 8.47 2.57
CA ASN A 119 6.91 9.82 2.55
C ASN A 119 7.39 10.22 1.15
N GLU A 120 8.04 9.31 0.43
CA GLU A 120 8.47 9.56 -0.95
C GLU A 120 7.27 9.84 -1.85
N ALA A 121 6.24 8.99 -1.79
CA ALA A 121 5.05 9.14 -2.61
C ALA A 121 4.31 10.46 -2.31
N GLU A 122 4.25 10.86 -1.04
CA GLU A 122 3.60 12.11 -0.61
C GLU A 122 4.29 13.38 -1.11
N ARG A 123 5.60 13.36 -1.41
CA ARG A 123 6.35 14.55 -1.83
C ARG A 123 5.82 15.18 -3.12
N SER A 124 5.15 14.41 -3.95
CA SER A 124 4.55 14.88 -5.20
C SER A 124 3.15 15.46 -5.04
N LEU A 125 2.58 15.43 -3.82
CA LEU A 125 1.22 15.84 -3.55
C LEU A 125 1.14 17.28 -3.04
N ASN A 126 -0.06 17.86 -3.13
CA ASN A 126 -0.35 19.15 -2.51
C ASN A 126 -0.13 19.08 -0.98
N PRO A 127 0.62 20.00 -0.36
CA PRO A 127 0.86 20.02 1.09
C PRO A 127 -0.41 20.04 1.95
N GLU A 128 -1.47 20.73 1.54
CA GLU A 128 -2.75 20.75 2.27
C GLU A 128 -3.42 19.37 2.28
N ARG A 129 -3.24 18.61 1.19
CA ARG A 129 -3.71 17.24 1.10
C ARG A 129 -2.92 16.33 2.04
N VAL A 130 -1.58 16.48 2.07
CA VAL A 130 -0.71 15.71 2.98
C VAL A 130 -1.06 16.00 4.44
N LYS A 131 -1.28 17.27 4.79
CA LYS A 131 -1.72 17.67 6.14
C LYS A 131 -3.01 16.98 6.54
N ARG A 132 -3.98 16.84 5.61
CA ARG A 132 -5.27 16.19 5.88
C ARG A 132 -5.13 14.72 6.29
N PHE A 133 -4.15 14.00 5.74
CA PHE A 133 -3.89 12.61 6.14
C PHE A 133 -3.45 12.48 7.60
N GLY A 134 -2.88 13.54 8.18
CA GLY A 134 -2.41 13.56 9.57
C GLY A 134 -3.51 13.84 10.60
N LEU A 135 -4.68 14.31 10.18
CA LEU A 135 -5.69 14.87 11.10
C LEU A 135 -6.50 13.82 11.87
N PHE A 136 -6.54 12.57 11.42
CA PHE A 136 -7.39 11.55 12.04
C PHE A 136 -7.07 11.36 13.53
N GLY A 137 -8.09 11.58 14.38
CA GLY A 137 -7.98 11.44 15.84
C GLY A 137 -7.32 12.61 16.55
N THR A 138 -6.95 13.67 15.83
CA THR A 138 -6.44 14.93 16.41
C THR A 138 -7.59 15.88 16.75
N ALA A 139 -7.32 16.93 17.52
CA ALA A 139 -8.33 17.97 17.80
C ALA A 139 -8.87 18.67 16.54
N ASP A 140 -8.05 18.69 15.48
CA ASP A 140 -8.41 19.28 14.19
C ASP A 140 -9.16 18.32 13.26
N ASP A 141 -9.38 17.06 13.68
CA ASP A 141 -10.16 16.08 12.93
C ASP A 141 -11.60 16.61 12.69
N PRO A 142 -12.01 16.81 11.43
CA PRO A 142 -13.36 17.28 11.12
C PRO A 142 -14.45 16.36 11.69
N ARG A 143 -14.17 15.07 11.93
CA ARG A 143 -15.11 14.13 12.56
C ARG A 143 -15.48 14.50 13.99
N LEU A 144 -14.59 15.18 14.71
CA LEU A 144 -14.82 15.54 16.11
C LEU A 144 -15.61 16.85 16.27
N LYS A 145 -15.65 17.68 15.22
CA LYS A 145 -16.35 18.97 15.22
C LYS A 145 -17.87 18.82 15.12
N ASP A 146 -18.36 17.75 14.48
CA ASP A 146 -19.79 17.46 14.32
C ASP A 146 -20.50 17.06 15.63
N HIS A 147 -19.78 16.83 16.73
CA HIS A 147 -20.34 16.38 18.02
C HIS A 147 -20.67 17.51 19.02
N HIS A 148 -20.49 18.79 18.64
CA HIS A 148 -20.79 19.95 19.51
C HIS A 148 -22.00 20.79 19.05
N SER A 149 -23.04 20.17 18.50
CA SER A 149 -24.37 20.81 18.54
C SER A 149 -24.94 20.62 19.95
N PRO A 150 -25.15 21.69 20.75
CA PRO A 150 -25.91 21.56 21.98
C PRO A 150 -27.32 21.11 21.58
N SER A 151 -27.78 20.02 22.17
CA SER A 151 -29.17 19.58 22.07
C SER A 151 -30.05 20.70 22.62
N GLY A 152 -30.59 21.53 21.71
CA GLY A 152 -31.56 22.56 22.05
C GLY A 152 -32.78 21.92 22.68
N HIS A 153 -33.10 22.38 23.88
CA HIS A 153 -34.42 22.23 24.50
C HIS A 153 -35.42 23.13 23.78
#